data_AF-A0A364Y6H6-F1
#
_entry.id   AF-A0A364Y6H6-F1
#
_cell.length_a   1.000
_cell.length_b   1.000
_cell.length_c   1.000
_cell.angle_alpha   90.00
_cell.angle_beta   90.00
_cell.angle_gamma   90.00
#
_symmetry.space_group_name_H-M   'P 1'
#
loop_
_entity.id
_entity.type
_entity.pdbx_description
1 polymer ?
#
loop_
_entity_poly.entity_id
_entity_poly.type
_entity_poly.pdbx_seq_one_letter_code
_entity_poly.pdbx_strand_id
1 'polypeptide(L)'
;MRYFFYSIILTLSCCAGALAQNYAVYNSFYVNPFLYNPAEAATENASLYIMHRQQWMGIEGAPMLTGLSYNSLINDTRAGYGVRFSNYSRGVLNTTDFSATYCYGIGLSQKTFLFFGLSGGAISNTIDLNKVDDPDDPAIAEYLNSNIQPVANFGMLLRSASGLNLGISLPQLFTPKFNSTQSFGSTGVSPFDNIFITAYYKRKVEGKIVNRRKGGMRSRVKTKESIAPLEFYLNYKYSALGNSQFEVLGKFNLSQNFWLGASYKMPYGFTGNFGININKFTFGYSYEPNTQPETGFSNGTHDVIIGLKIGQKKRFKKAAPLLRSQIQSTAETRHTARFQEDIEDPDNITREEVKKKKYYVVIRSFGDFSQADTYKKKLIEQKFNADVFYHEKDKKYYVHVLETTKASDANEEVKNLKNFTKLKDAKVLTVINTEK
;
A
#
# COMPACT_ATOMS: atom_id res chain seq x y z
N MET A 1 -13.75 -41.45 41.62
CA MET A 1 -13.97 -41.25 40.16
C MET A 1 -14.06 -39.77 39.77
N ARG A 2 -14.86 -38.93 40.45
CA ARG A 2 -15.00 -37.50 40.12
C ARG A 2 -13.68 -36.71 40.22
N TYR A 3 -12.89 -36.93 41.28
CA TYR A 3 -11.57 -36.29 41.46
C TYR A 3 -10.49 -36.77 40.49
N PHE A 4 -10.62 -38.01 39.97
CA PHE A 4 -9.67 -38.59 39.00
C PHE A 4 -9.81 -37.96 37.61
N PHE A 5 -11.04 -37.58 37.23
CA PHE A 5 -11.32 -36.84 36.02
C PHE A 5 -10.80 -35.39 36.10
N TYR A 6 -10.96 -34.72 37.25
CA TYR A 6 -10.41 -33.38 37.45
C TYR A 6 -8.87 -33.38 37.47
N SER A 7 -8.23 -34.39 38.05
CA SER A 7 -6.78 -34.52 37.99
C SER A 7 -6.27 -34.79 36.58
N ILE A 8 -6.95 -35.64 35.79
CA ILE A 8 -6.57 -35.89 34.39
C ILE A 8 -6.70 -34.63 33.53
N ILE A 9 -7.76 -33.83 33.72
CA ILE A 9 -7.95 -32.56 32.99
C ILE A 9 -6.89 -31.53 33.38
N LEU A 10 -6.51 -31.46 34.67
CA LEU A 10 -5.45 -30.57 35.15
C LEU A 10 -4.06 -30.97 34.60
N THR A 11 -3.76 -32.27 34.57
CA THR A 11 -2.48 -32.79 34.04
C THR A 11 -2.40 -32.67 32.51
N LEU A 12 -3.51 -32.85 31.77
CA LEU A 12 -3.54 -32.60 30.33
C LEU A 12 -3.41 -31.12 29.97
N SER A 13 -3.93 -30.20 30.80
CA SER A 13 -3.77 -28.77 30.59
C SER A 13 -2.34 -28.27 30.86
N CYS A 14 -1.58 -28.98 31.69
CA CYS A 14 -0.19 -28.65 32.03
C CYS A 14 0.83 -29.09 30.95
N CYS A 15 0.41 -29.92 29.99
CA CYS A 15 1.26 -30.44 28.91
C CYS A 15 1.06 -29.72 27.56
N ALA A 16 0.18 -28.72 27.48
CA ALA A 16 0.14 -27.83 26.34
C ALA A 16 1.39 -26.93 26.40
N GLY A 17 2.41 -27.24 25.59
CA GLY A 17 3.62 -26.43 25.52
C GLY A 17 3.27 -24.95 25.38
N ALA A 18 3.76 -24.13 26.29
CA ALA A 18 3.60 -22.69 26.23
C ALA A 18 4.33 -22.16 24.98
N LEU A 19 3.58 -21.84 23.93
CA LEU A 19 4.11 -21.17 22.75
C LEU A 19 4.38 -19.70 23.11
N ALA A 20 5.59 -19.39 23.56
CA ALA A 20 5.98 -18.05 23.97
C ALA A 20 5.81 -17.03 22.84
N GLN A 21 5.34 -15.83 23.18
CA GLN A 21 5.15 -14.74 22.21
C GLN A 21 6.50 -14.15 21.81
N ASN A 22 7.04 -14.60 20.68
CA ASN A 22 8.38 -14.19 20.22
C ASN A 22 8.41 -12.85 19.49
N TYR A 23 7.27 -12.34 19.02
CA TYR A 23 7.20 -11.13 18.18
C TYR A 23 6.26 -10.09 18.75
N ALA A 24 6.71 -8.84 18.73
CA ALA A 24 5.90 -7.68 19.04
C ALA A 24 4.57 -7.69 18.25
N VAL A 25 3.48 -7.41 18.97
CA VAL A 25 2.15 -7.17 18.43
C VAL A 25 1.80 -5.70 18.64
N TYR A 26 1.26 -5.06 17.60
CA TYR A 26 0.92 -3.65 17.56
C TYR A 26 -0.60 -3.50 17.44
N ASN A 27 -1.28 -2.85 18.39
CA ASN A 27 -2.71 -2.56 18.25
C ASN A 27 -2.93 -1.31 17.38
N SER A 28 -1.93 -0.42 17.34
CA SER A 28 -1.96 0.84 16.59
C SER A 28 -1.72 0.71 15.07
N PHE A 29 -1.86 -0.49 14.48
CA PHE A 29 -1.53 -0.74 13.06
C PHE A 29 -2.39 0.06 12.08
N TYR A 30 -3.64 0.37 12.42
CA TYR A 30 -4.55 1.14 11.57
C TYR A 30 -4.17 2.63 11.52
N VAL A 31 -3.41 3.11 12.52
CA VAL A 31 -2.79 4.44 12.51
C VAL A 31 -1.49 4.42 11.71
N ASN A 32 -0.65 3.40 11.92
CA ASN A 32 0.64 3.25 11.26
C ASN A 32 0.82 1.83 10.64
N PRO A 33 0.29 1.59 9.42
CA PRO A 33 0.40 0.28 8.75
C PRO A 33 1.84 -0.13 8.40
N PHE A 34 2.76 0.84 8.34
CA PHE A 34 4.18 0.60 8.05
C PHE A 34 4.87 -0.29 9.08
N LEU A 35 4.35 -0.38 10.31
CA LEU A 35 4.88 -1.27 11.35
C LEU A 35 4.85 -2.75 10.94
N TYR A 36 3.86 -3.16 10.13
CA TYR A 36 3.67 -4.55 9.71
C TYR A 36 4.05 -4.81 8.26
N ASN A 37 3.87 -3.83 7.37
CA ASN A 37 4.12 -4.02 5.95
C ASN A 37 5.07 -2.95 5.41
N PRO A 38 6.30 -3.30 4.98
CA PRO A 38 7.23 -2.33 4.44
C PRO A 38 6.77 -1.68 3.13
N ALA A 39 5.82 -2.28 2.40
CA ALA A 39 5.20 -1.66 1.22
C ALA A 39 4.33 -0.43 1.57
N GLU A 40 3.99 -0.24 2.85
CA GLU A 40 3.26 0.94 3.35
C GLU A 40 4.19 2.14 3.65
N ALA A 41 5.49 2.04 3.38
CA ALA A 41 6.43 3.16 3.55
C ALA A 41 6.12 4.35 2.60
N ALA A 42 5.45 4.11 1.46
CA ALA A 42 5.04 5.16 0.53
C ALA A 42 3.76 5.89 1.02
N THR A 43 3.97 6.87 1.89
CA THR A 43 2.93 7.76 2.42
C THR A 43 2.96 9.14 1.75
N GLU A 44 1.77 9.69 1.46
CA GLU A 44 1.63 11.02 0.83
C GLU A 44 2.19 12.15 1.70
N ASN A 45 2.12 12.01 3.03
CA ASN A 45 2.75 12.94 3.96
C ASN A 45 3.92 12.22 4.62
N ALA A 46 5.06 12.90 4.74
CA ALA A 46 6.12 12.43 5.63
C ALA A 46 5.54 12.36 7.05
N SER A 47 5.64 11.20 7.69
CA SER A 47 5.00 10.96 8.98
C SER A 47 6.03 10.37 9.93
N LEU A 48 6.15 10.99 11.11
CA LEU A 48 6.91 10.48 12.24
C LEU A 48 5.93 9.92 13.26
N TYR A 49 6.14 8.72 13.76
CA TYR A 49 5.34 8.12 14.82
C TYR A 49 6.22 7.67 15.97
N ILE A 50 5.81 7.99 17.18
CA ILE A 50 6.30 7.40 18.42
C ILE A 50 5.17 6.55 18.97
N MET A 51 5.48 5.33 19.40
CA MET A 51 4.53 4.46 20.06
C MET A 51 5.11 3.86 21.33
N HIS A 52 4.24 3.59 22.29
CA HIS A 52 4.58 2.93 23.53
C HIS A 52 3.45 1.99 23.92
N ARG A 53 3.77 0.70 24.08
CA ARG A 53 2.84 -0.35 24.47
C ARG A 53 3.35 -1.02 25.72
N GLN A 54 2.52 -1.05 26.77
CA GLN A 54 2.76 -1.80 28.00
C GLN A 54 1.73 -2.92 28.09
N GLN A 55 2.19 -4.17 28.04
CA GLN A 55 1.33 -5.33 28.24
C GLN A 55 1.26 -5.69 29.72
N TRP A 56 0.13 -6.29 30.12
CA TRP A 56 -0.11 -6.80 31.47
C TRP A 56 0.33 -5.84 32.57
N MET A 57 -0.13 -4.60 32.48
CA MET A 57 0.24 -3.54 33.41
C MET A 57 -0.01 -3.99 34.86
N GLY A 58 0.99 -3.81 35.73
CA GLY A 58 0.95 -4.27 37.12
C GLY A 58 1.76 -5.54 37.38
N ILE A 59 2.17 -6.26 36.33
CA ILE A 59 3.11 -7.38 36.43
C ILE A 59 4.54 -6.87 36.22
N GLU A 60 5.44 -7.18 37.15
CA GLU A 60 6.86 -6.85 37.04
C GLU A 60 7.52 -7.59 35.87
N GLY A 61 8.37 -6.90 35.11
CA GLY A 61 9.02 -7.47 33.92
C GLY A 61 8.07 -7.72 32.74
N ALA A 62 6.82 -7.25 32.80
CA ALA A 62 5.86 -7.47 31.73
C ALA A 62 6.29 -6.81 30.40
N PRO A 63 5.90 -7.37 29.24
CA PRO A 63 6.38 -6.93 27.95
C PRO A 63 6.07 -5.45 27.66
N MET A 64 7.12 -4.70 27.33
CA MET A 64 7.08 -3.27 27.00
C MET A 64 7.73 -3.01 25.65
N LEU A 65 7.01 -2.35 24.74
CA LEU A 65 7.48 -2.01 23.41
C LEU A 65 7.43 -0.50 23.19
N THR A 66 8.58 0.11 22.95
CA THR A 66 8.69 1.51 22.54
C THR A 66 9.25 1.57 21.13
N GLY A 67 8.62 2.34 20.25
CA GLY A 67 9.00 2.41 18.84
C GLY A 67 8.97 3.83 18.30
N LEU A 68 9.92 4.13 17.43
CA LEU A 68 9.97 5.29 16.56
C LEU A 68 9.91 4.80 15.12
N SER A 69 9.11 5.45 14.29
CA SER A 69 9.14 5.19 12.85
C SER A 69 8.93 6.47 12.07
N TYR A 70 9.58 6.55 10.92
CA TYR A 70 9.41 7.62 9.96
C TYR A 70 9.21 7.03 8.59
N ASN A 71 8.25 7.54 7.82
CA ASN A 71 8.03 7.13 6.44
C ASN A 71 7.55 8.28 5.56
N SER A 72 7.98 8.28 4.30
CA SER A 72 7.64 9.32 3.32
C SER A 72 7.79 8.82 1.89
N LEU A 73 6.98 9.35 0.98
CA LEU A 73 7.23 9.30 -0.46
C LEU A 73 8.53 10.07 -0.83
N ILE A 74 9.27 9.58 -1.81
CA ILE A 74 10.41 10.27 -2.43
C ILE A 74 9.86 11.20 -3.52
N ASN A 75 9.85 12.51 -3.23
CA ASN A 75 9.35 13.54 -4.14
C ASN A 75 7.97 13.19 -4.74
N ASP A 76 7.79 13.36 -6.05
CA ASP A 76 6.57 12.98 -6.78
C ASP A 76 6.68 11.58 -7.42
N THR A 77 7.68 10.79 -7.04
CA THR A 77 7.88 9.46 -7.60
C THR A 77 6.90 8.46 -7.01
N ARG A 78 6.94 7.22 -7.49
CA ARG A 78 6.22 6.09 -6.89
C ARG A 78 7.08 5.34 -5.88
N ALA A 79 8.24 5.89 -5.52
CA ALA A 79 9.11 5.33 -4.51
C ALA A 79 8.84 5.99 -3.16
N GLY A 80 8.99 5.23 -2.08
CA GLY A 80 8.95 5.71 -0.72
C GLY A 80 10.08 5.09 0.09
N TYR A 81 10.37 5.71 1.22
CA TYR A 81 11.36 5.21 2.16
C TYR A 81 10.80 5.33 3.57
N GLY A 82 11.34 4.51 4.46
CA GLY A 82 11.03 4.58 5.87
C GLY A 82 12.18 4.08 6.72
N VAL A 83 12.13 4.42 7.99
CA VAL A 83 13.03 3.89 9.02
C VAL A 83 12.20 3.52 10.23
N ARG A 84 12.59 2.44 10.90
CA ARG A 84 12.00 1.98 12.15
C ARG A 84 13.12 1.74 13.15
N PHE A 85 12.89 2.21 14.36
CA PHE A 85 13.69 1.89 15.53
C PHE A 85 12.73 1.45 16.63
N SER A 86 12.97 0.31 17.26
CA SER A 86 12.14 -0.14 18.38
C SER A 86 12.94 -0.88 19.41
N ASN A 87 12.53 -0.73 20.65
CA ASN A 87 13.05 -1.44 21.80
C ASN A 87 11.91 -2.24 22.45
N TYR A 88 12.11 -3.55 22.56
CA TYR A 88 11.17 -4.49 23.14
C TYR A 88 11.80 -5.19 24.35
N SER A 89 11.36 -4.80 25.54
CA SER A 89 11.81 -5.35 26.81
C SER A 89 10.78 -6.36 27.34
N ARG A 90 11.25 -7.52 27.82
CA ARG A 90 10.45 -8.60 28.38
C ARG A 90 11.27 -9.37 29.42
N GLY A 91 10.97 -9.18 30.70
CA GLY A 91 11.77 -9.69 31.81
C GLY A 91 13.23 -9.23 31.73
N VAL A 92 14.15 -10.19 31.68
CA VAL A 92 15.60 -9.95 31.54
C VAL A 92 16.04 -9.70 30.09
N LEU A 93 15.16 -9.92 29.11
CA LEU A 93 15.49 -9.80 27.70
C LEU A 93 15.18 -8.40 27.17
N ASN A 94 16.10 -7.88 26.37
CA ASN A 94 15.92 -6.63 25.65
C ASN A 94 16.28 -6.82 24.17
N THR A 95 15.33 -6.55 23.28
CA THR A 95 15.53 -6.62 21.83
C THR A 95 15.43 -5.22 21.22
N THR A 96 16.51 -4.73 20.61
CA THR A 96 16.53 -3.47 19.88
C THR A 96 16.59 -3.75 18.38
N ASP A 97 15.61 -3.28 17.62
CA ASP A 97 15.48 -3.44 16.18
C ASP A 97 15.67 -2.09 15.50
N PHE A 98 16.59 -2.04 14.54
CA PHE A 98 16.71 -0.95 13.59
C PHE A 98 16.55 -1.49 12.17
N SER A 99 15.70 -0.85 11.38
CA SER A 99 15.55 -1.16 9.95
C SER A 99 15.30 0.08 9.11
N ALA A 100 15.86 0.08 7.90
CA ALA A 100 15.57 1.02 6.84
C ALA A 100 14.80 0.31 5.74
N THR A 101 13.82 0.99 5.16
CA THR A 101 12.91 0.45 4.16
C THR A 101 12.95 1.29 2.91
N TYR A 102 12.98 0.61 1.76
CA TYR A 102 12.66 1.19 0.47
C TYR A 102 11.41 0.51 -0.09
N CYS A 103 10.54 1.27 -0.73
CA CYS A 103 9.38 0.73 -1.40
C CYS A 103 9.17 1.39 -2.76
N TYR A 104 8.56 0.65 -3.68
CA TYR A 104 8.29 1.11 -5.03
C TYR A 104 6.93 0.63 -5.53
N GLY A 105 6.15 1.54 -6.09
CA GLY A 105 4.83 1.28 -6.66
C GLY A 105 4.84 1.11 -8.17
N ILE A 106 4.35 -0.03 -8.64
CA ILE A 106 4.04 -0.30 -10.05
C ILE A 106 2.56 0.02 -10.28
N GLY A 107 2.25 0.74 -11.35
CA GLY A 107 0.86 1.03 -11.71
C GLY A 107 0.28 -0.12 -12.53
N LEU A 108 -0.66 -0.88 -11.97
CA LEU A 108 -1.42 -1.90 -12.71
C LEU A 108 -2.51 -1.25 -13.59
N SER A 109 -3.05 -0.11 -13.15
CA SER A 109 -4.00 0.69 -13.91
C SER A 109 -3.86 2.18 -13.58
N GLN A 110 -4.67 3.04 -14.20
CA GLN A 110 -4.71 4.47 -13.86
C GLN A 110 -5.16 4.76 -12.40
N LYS A 111 -5.73 3.75 -11.71
CA LYS A 111 -6.35 3.87 -10.39
C LYS A 111 -5.88 2.79 -9.39
N THR A 112 -5.08 1.84 -9.83
CA THR A 112 -4.63 0.70 -9.02
C THR A 112 -3.12 0.59 -9.08
N PHE A 113 -2.50 0.47 -7.92
CA PHE A 113 -1.05 0.40 -7.76
C PHE A 113 -0.69 -0.83 -6.93
N LEU A 114 0.36 -1.52 -7.33
CA LEU A 114 0.97 -2.61 -6.58
C LEU A 114 2.32 -2.11 -6.06
N PHE A 115 2.44 -2.00 -4.74
CA PHE A 115 3.66 -1.60 -4.06
C PHE A 115 4.41 -2.83 -3.59
N PHE A 116 5.73 -2.77 -3.74
CA PHE A 116 6.68 -3.70 -3.17
C PHE A 116 7.54 -2.94 -2.16
N GLY A 117 7.81 -3.53 -1.02
CA GLY A 117 8.67 -2.96 0.02
C GLY A 117 9.72 -3.97 0.44
N LEU A 118 10.96 -3.50 0.60
CA LEU A 118 12.07 -4.28 1.14
C LEU A 118 12.70 -3.47 2.27
N SER A 119 12.92 -4.12 3.40
CA SER A 119 13.64 -3.53 4.54
C SER A 119 14.89 -4.33 4.83
N GLY A 120 15.93 -3.63 5.29
CA GLY A 120 17.17 -4.22 5.78
C GLY A 120 17.64 -3.49 7.04
N GLY A 121 18.29 -4.20 7.93
CA GLY A 121 18.76 -3.64 9.19
C GLY A 121 19.44 -4.65 10.10
N ALA A 122 19.45 -4.35 11.39
CA ALA A 122 20.01 -5.23 12.40
C ALA A 122 19.14 -5.25 13.66
N ILE A 123 19.12 -6.40 14.31
CA ILE A 123 18.51 -6.61 15.63
C ILE A 123 19.62 -6.94 16.61
N SER A 124 19.63 -6.24 17.74
CA SER A 124 20.48 -6.54 18.88
C SER A 124 19.62 -7.15 19.99
N ASN A 125 20.01 -8.32 20.49
CA ASN A 125 19.40 -8.93 21.67
C ASN A 125 20.39 -8.85 22.83
N THR A 126 19.92 -8.46 24.00
CA THR A 126 20.70 -8.31 25.22
C THR A 126 19.97 -9.01 26.36
N ILE A 127 20.74 -9.64 27.25
CA ILE A 127 20.24 -10.28 28.46
C ILE A 127 20.81 -9.52 29.67
N ASP A 128 19.94 -9.05 30.56
CA ASP A 128 20.33 -8.37 31.79
C ASP A 128 20.57 -9.41 32.90
N LEU A 129 21.82 -9.88 33.01
CA LEU A 129 22.23 -10.91 33.97
C LEU A 129 22.11 -10.45 35.43
N ASN A 130 22.03 -9.14 35.70
CA ASN A 130 21.89 -8.63 37.08
C ASN A 130 20.51 -8.91 37.67
N LYS A 131 19.54 -9.26 36.83
CA LYS A 131 18.16 -9.62 37.23
C LYS A 131 17.94 -11.13 37.26
N VAL A 132 19.01 -11.90 37.09
CA VAL A 132 18.99 -13.36 37.15
C VAL A 132 19.40 -13.77 38.56
N ASP A 133 18.55 -14.54 39.24
CA ASP A 133 18.79 -14.98 40.62
C ASP A 133 19.95 -16.00 40.73
N ASP A 134 20.22 -16.76 39.67
CA ASP A 134 21.32 -17.73 39.56
C ASP A 134 22.17 -17.46 38.30
N PRO A 135 23.23 -16.64 38.40
CA PRO A 135 24.11 -16.32 37.27
C PRO A 135 24.95 -17.50 36.76
N ASP A 136 25.10 -18.56 37.56
CA ASP A 136 25.87 -19.76 37.22
C ASP A 136 24.99 -20.88 36.62
N ASP A 137 23.70 -20.61 36.37
CA ASP A 137 22.79 -21.54 35.69
C ASP A 137 23.40 -21.97 34.33
N PRO A 138 23.68 -23.28 34.11
CA PRO A 138 24.20 -23.78 32.84
C PRO A 138 23.33 -23.40 31.63
N ALA A 139 22.04 -23.16 31.85
CA ALA A 139 21.11 -22.71 30.82
C ALA A 139 21.36 -21.25 30.41
N ILE A 140 22.13 -20.45 31.16
CA ILE A 140 22.47 -19.03 30.90
C ILE A 140 23.98 -18.82 30.74
N ALA A 141 24.80 -19.62 31.40
CA ALA A 141 26.26 -19.50 31.48
C ALA A 141 26.99 -19.58 30.13
N GLU A 142 26.41 -20.24 29.13
CA GLU A 142 26.96 -20.31 27.76
C GLU A 142 26.55 -19.12 26.86
N TYR A 143 25.73 -18.18 27.34
CA TYR A 143 25.22 -17.10 26.50
C TYR A 143 26.13 -15.88 26.42
N LEU A 144 26.11 -15.24 25.25
CA LEU A 144 26.61 -13.87 25.12
C LEU A 144 25.65 -12.90 25.80
N ASN A 145 26.19 -11.97 26.58
CA ASN A 145 25.44 -10.84 27.16
C ASN A 145 24.70 -10.03 26.09
N SER A 146 25.26 -9.97 24.86
CA SER A 146 24.61 -9.35 23.71
C SER A 146 24.96 -10.06 22.41
N ASN A 147 23.98 -10.21 21.51
CA ASN A 147 24.20 -10.67 20.14
C ASN A 147 23.55 -9.72 19.13
N ILE A 148 24.16 -9.61 17.94
CA ILE A 148 23.63 -8.84 16.81
C ILE A 148 23.38 -9.77 15.62
N GLN A 149 22.25 -9.54 14.95
CA GLN A 149 21.82 -10.28 13.75
C GLN A 149 21.30 -9.36 12.66
N PRO A 150 21.47 -9.75 11.38
CA PRO A 150 20.81 -9.04 10.28
C PRO A 150 19.30 -9.29 10.31
N VAL A 151 18.51 -8.27 9.95
CA VAL A 151 17.08 -8.39 9.69
C VAL A 151 16.76 -7.91 8.29
N ALA A 152 15.86 -8.61 7.62
CA ALA A 152 15.29 -8.19 6.35
C ALA A 152 13.81 -8.53 6.30
N ASN A 153 13.01 -7.64 5.71
CA ASN A 153 11.55 -7.78 5.65
C ASN A 153 11.09 -7.51 4.23
N PHE A 154 10.07 -8.24 3.77
CA PHE A 154 9.47 -8.03 2.45
C PHE A 154 7.97 -7.73 2.59
N GLY A 155 7.44 -6.96 1.66
CA GLY A 155 6.03 -6.59 1.66
C GLY A 155 5.50 -6.31 0.27
N MET A 156 4.23 -6.65 0.07
CA MET A 156 3.44 -6.35 -1.09
C MET A 156 2.14 -5.67 -0.64
N LEU A 157 1.69 -4.68 -1.41
CA LEU A 157 0.45 -3.96 -1.15
C LEU A 157 -0.22 -3.54 -2.45
N LEU A 158 -1.39 -4.09 -2.72
CA LEU A 158 -2.31 -3.61 -3.73
C LEU A 158 -3.15 -2.47 -3.16
N ARG A 159 -3.06 -1.28 -3.75
CA ARG A 159 -3.81 -0.09 -3.38
C ARG A 159 -4.71 0.34 -4.53
N SER A 160 -6.01 0.35 -4.31
CA SER A 160 -7.01 0.77 -5.31
C SER A 160 -7.66 2.11 -4.94
N ALA A 161 -7.96 2.94 -5.94
CA ALA A 161 -8.72 4.17 -5.75
C ALA A 161 -10.17 3.94 -5.29
N SER A 162 -10.69 2.70 -5.37
CA SER A 162 -11.98 2.35 -4.75
C SER A 162 -11.94 2.41 -3.21
N GLY A 163 -10.74 2.47 -2.63
CA GLY A 163 -10.50 2.41 -1.19
C GLY A 163 -10.13 1.02 -0.68
N LEU A 164 -10.18 -0.01 -1.53
CA LEU A 164 -9.73 -1.35 -1.16
C LEU A 164 -8.19 -1.43 -1.17
N ASN A 165 -7.62 -1.99 -0.11
CA ASN A 165 -6.20 -2.27 0.03
C ASN A 165 -6.02 -3.72 0.47
N LEU A 166 -5.12 -4.45 -0.19
CA LEU A 166 -4.77 -5.83 0.11
C LEU A 166 -3.26 -5.93 0.23
N GLY A 167 -2.76 -6.46 1.34
CA GLY A 167 -1.33 -6.55 1.62
C GLY A 167 -0.93 -7.93 2.11
N ILE A 168 0.29 -8.32 1.76
CA ILE A 168 0.97 -9.50 2.28
C ILE A 168 2.38 -9.03 2.64
N SER A 169 2.86 -9.36 3.83
CA SER A 169 4.25 -9.13 4.22
C SER A 169 4.86 -10.37 4.85
N LEU A 170 6.17 -10.46 4.67
CA LEU A 170 7.07 -11.39 5.32
C LEU A 170 7.86 -10.54 6.31
N PRO A 171 7.40 -10.42 7.58
CA PRO A 171 7.95 -9.47 8.53
C PRO A 171 9.37 -9.80 8.97
N GLN A 172 9.86 -11.00 8.64
CA GLN A 172 11.23 -11.41 8.86
C GLN A 172 11.62 -12.49 7.85
N LEU A 173 12.70 -12.27 7.09
CA LEU A 173 13.21 -13.23 6.09
C LEU A 173 14.24 -14.21 6.69
N PHE A 174 14.82 -13.84 7.83
CA PHE A 174 15.86 -14.57 8.54
C PHE A 174 15.32 -15.16 9.83
N THR A 175 15.72 -16.37 10.21
CA THR A 175 15.31 -16.98 11.48
C THR A 175 15.91 -16.18 12.65
N PRO A 176 15.10 -15.63 13.58
CA PRO A 176 15.64 -14.96 14.76
C PRO A 176 16.32 -15.98 15.67
N LYS A 177 17.55 -15.68 16.07
CA LYS A 177 18.30 -16.42 17.08
C LYS A 177 18.44 -15.55 18.32
N PHE A 178 17.44 -15.54 19.18
CA PHE A 178 17.54 -14.75 20.43
C PHE A 178 18.76 -15.16 21.28
N ASN A 179 19.20 -16.41 21.15
CA ASN A 179 20.26 -17.03 21.92
C ASN A 179 21.37 -17.49 20.97
N SER A 180 22.58 -16.97 21.12
CA SER A 180 23.75 -17.43 20.36
C SER A 180 25.05 -17.16 21.11
N THR A 181 26.00 -18.08 20.97
CA THR A 181 27.40 -17.95 21.39
C THR A 181 28.23 -17.08 20.43
N GLN A 182 27.66 -16.67 19.28
CA GLN A 182 28.35 -15.87 18.27
C GLN A 182 27.44 -14.75 17.72
N SER A 183 27.97 -13.53 17.59
CA SER A 183 27.31 -12.48 16.81
C SER A 183 27.47 -12.74 15.31
N PHE A 184 26.43 -12.51 14.50
CA PHE A 184 26.43 -12.78 13.04
C PHE A 184 26.76 -14.23 12.63
N GLY A 185 26.51 -15.23 13.49
CA GLY A 185 26.58 -16.64 13.10
C GLY A 185 25.59 -16.99 11.97
N SER A 186 25.78 -18.14 11.29
CA SER A 186 24.96 -18.60 10.16
C SER A 186 23.46 -18.39 10.45
N THR A 187 22.87 -17.40 9.77
CA THR A 187 21.48 -17.01 9.96
C THR A 187 20.65 -17.77 8.93
N GLY A 188 19.77 -18.66 9.39
CA GLY A 188 18.88 -19.41 8.51
C GLY A 188 17.96 -18.48 7.74
N VAL A 189 17.64 -18.83 6.49
CA VAL A 189 16.63 -18.12 5.70
C VAL A 189 15.33 -18.89 5.84
N SER A 190 14.35 -18.31 6.52
CA SER A 190 13.02 -18.91 6.64
C SER A 190 11.93 -17.84 6.51
N PRO A 191 11.70 -17.35 5.29
CA PRO A 191 10.84 -16.20 5.05
C PRO A 191 9.34 -16.51 5.27
N PHE A 192 8.96 -17.78 5.35
CA PHE A 192 7.59 -18.23 5.55
C PHE A 192 7.28 -18.61 7.00
N ASP A 193 8.25 -18.51 7.91
CA ASP A 193 8.02 -18.71 9.34
C ASP A 193 7.09 -17.64 9.91
N ASN A 194 7.01 -16.47 9.28
CA ASN A 194 6.11 -15.40 9.66
C ASN A 194 5.49 -14.77 8.42
N ILE A 195 4.16 -14.82 8.34
CA ILE A 195 3.40 -14.21 7.24
C ILE A 195 2.34 -13.32 7.85
N PHE A 196 2.22 -12.10 7.34
CA PHE A 196 1.17 -11.17 7.71
C PHE A 196 0.34 -10.83 6.48
N ILE A 197 -0.96 -11.06 6.56
CA ILE A 197 -1.93 -10.77 5.51
C ILE A 197 -2.86 -9.69 6.07
N THR A 198 -3.09 -8.64 5.29
CA THR A 198 -4.01 -7.56 5.66
C THR A 198 -4.93 -7.22 4.50
N ALA A 199 -6.20 -6.98 4.81
CA ALA A 199 -7.17 -6.43 3.88
C ALA A 199 -7.92 -5.31 4.59
N TYR A 200 -7.94 -4.13 3.98
CA TYR A 200 -8.64 -3.01 4.59
C TYR A 200 -9.31 -2.10 3.57
N TYR A 201 -10.45 -1.54 3.97
CA TYR A 201 -11.20 -0.58 3.20
C TYR A 201 -11.09 0.81 3.81
N LYS A 202 -10.55 1.75 3.04
CA LYS A 202 -10.38 3.14 3.41
C LYS A 202 -10.63 4.04 2.21
N ARG A 203 -11.80 4.68 2.17
CA ARG A 203 -12.15 5.64 1.12
C ARG A 203 -12.59 6.95 1.71
N LYS A 204 -11.91 8.04 1.34
CA LYS A 204 -12.40 9.39 1.62
C LYS A 204 -13.65 9.64 0.80
N VAL A 205 -14.78 9.93 1.45
CA VAL A 205 -15.97 10.41 0.77
C VAL A 205 -15.73 11.88 0.43
N GLU A 206 -15.88 12.27 -0.83
CA GLU A 206 -15.79 13.69 -1.19
C GLU A 206 -17.00 14.44 -0.61
N GLY A 207 -16.75 15.59 0.01
CA GLY A 207 -17.80 16.41 0.62
C GLY A 207 -18.88 16.78 -0.40
N LYS A 208 -20.15 16.63 0.00
CA LYS A 208 -21.32 17.00 -0.82
C LYS A 208 -21.38 18.53 -0.99
N ILE A 209 -21.82 18.98 -2.17
CA ILE A 209 -22.22 20.38 -2.34
C ILE A 209 -23.57 20.53 -1.64
N VAL A 210 -23.63 21.35 -0.58
CA VAL A 210 -24.87 21.62 0.14
C VAL A 210 -25.34 23.02 -0.21
N ASN A 211 -26.63 23.16 -0.53
CA ASN A 211 -27.25 24.46 -0.75
C ASN A 211 -27.58 25.06 0.63
N ARG A 212 -26.90 26.13 1.03
CA ARG A 212 -27.20 26.84 2.27
C ARG A 212 -28.02 28.10 1.94
N ARG A 213 -29.15 28.30 2.64
CA ARG A 213 -29.92 29.54 2.60
C ARG A 213 -29.54 30.38 3.82
N LYS A 214 -29.06 31.61 3.61
CA LYS A 214 -28.91 32.63 4.66
C LYS A 214 -29.49 33.94 4.11
N GLY A 215 -30.55 34.45 4.73
CA GLY A 215 -31.20 35.71 4.31
C GLY A 215 -31.72 35.71 2.87
N GLY A 216 -32.38 34.63 2.41
CA GLY A 216 -32.93 34.55 1.04
C GLY A 216 -31.93 34.16 -0.06
N MET A 217 -30.62 34.40 0.14
CA MET A 217 -29.58 33.99 -0.82
C MET A 217 -29.26 32.49 -0.72
N ARG A 218 -29.30 31.80 -1.86
CA ARG A 218 -28.85 30.40 -2.01
C ARG A 218 -27.37 30.41 -2.39
N SER A 219 -26.49 29.90 -1.52
CA SER A 219 -25.08 29.69 -1.84
C SER A 219 -24.75 28.20 -1.91
N ARG A 220 -24.04 27.78 -2.97
CA ARG A 220 -23.48 26.43 -3.10
C ARG A 220 -22.15 26.39 -2.36
N VAL A 221 -22.14 25.80 -1.16
CA VAL A 221 -20.91 25.63 -0.40
C VAL A 221 -20.41 24.19 -0.61
N LYS A 222 -19.22 24.07 -1.21
CA LYS A 222 -18.51 22.80 -1.26
C LYS A 222 -17.95 22.53 0.13
N THR A 223 -18.53 21.60 0.88
CA THR A 223 -17.96 21.21 2.18
C THR A 223 -16.57 20.65 1.93
N LYS A 224 -15.54 21.26 2.54
CA LYS A 224 -14.14 20.84 2.41
C LYS A 224 -13.84 19.50 3.08
N GLU A 225 -14.82 18.92 3.74
CA GLU A 225 -14.61 17.89 4.75
C GLU A 225 -14.82 16.51 4.13
N SER A 226 -13.74 15.93 3.63
CA SER A 226 -13.76 14.55 3.14
C SER A 226 -13.55 13.58 4.30
N ILE A 227 -14.63 13.00 4.81
CA ILE A 227 -14.61 12.05 5.93
C ILE A 227 -14.90 10.65 5.37
N ALA A 228 -14.10 9.66 5.77
CA ALA A 228 -14.39 8.25 5.54
C ALA A 228 -15.17 7.77 6.77
N PRO A 229 -16.51 7.72 6.77
CA PRO A 229 -17.27 7.48 8.00
C PRO A 229 -16.93 6.15 8.65
N LEU A 230 -16.46 5.18 7.85
CA LEU A 230 -16.10 3.85 8.31
C LEU A 230 -14.88 3.31 7.57
N GLU A 231 -13.91 2.80 8.32
CA GLU A 231 -12.77 2.02 7.87
C GLU A 231 -12.88 0.61 8.48
N PHE A 232 -12.59 -0.42 7.68
CA PHE A 232 -12.59 -1.81 8.11
C PHE A 232 -11.23 -2.43 7.84
N TYR A 233 -10.76 -3.27 8.76
CA TYR A 233 -9.48 -3.96 8.67
C TYR A 233 -9.66 -5.43 9.05
N LEU A 234 -9.02 -6.30 8.28
CA LEU A 234 -8.91 -7.72 8.50
C LEU A 234 -7.43 -8.06 8.46
N ASN A 235 -6.90 -8.62 9.54
CA ASN A 235 -5.51 -9.04 9.63
C ASN A 235 -5.43 -10.50 9.99
N TYR A 236 -4.51 -11.21 9.35
CA TYR A 236 -4.12 -12.55 9.72
C TYR A 236 -2.61 -12.62 9.82
N LYS A 237 -2.11 -12.99 10.99
CA LYS A 237 -0.69 -13.23 11.23
C LYS A 237 -0.52 -14.73 11.46
N TYR A 238 0.26 -15.36 10.60
CA TYR A 238 0.75 -16.71 10.78
C TYR A 238 2.15 -16.67 11.37
N SER A 239 2.44 -17.56 12.31
CA SER A 239 3.79 -17.79 12.79
C SER A 239 4.05 -19.27 13.06
N ALA A 240 5.15 -19.79 12.52
CA ALA A 240 5.57 -21.18 12.70
C ALA A 240 5.93 -21.51 14.16
N LEU A 241 6.29 -20.49 14.95
CA LEU A 241 6.60 -20.62 16.38
C LEU A 241 5.35 -20.55 17.27
N GLY A 242 4.14 -20.55 16.68
CA GLY A 242 2.88 -20.37 17.40
C GLY A 242 2.39 -18.92 17.45
N ASN A 243 1.26 -18.67 18.11
CA ASN A 243 0.63 -17.33 18.19
C ASN A 243 0.11 -16.77 16.85
N SER A 244 -0.40 -17.66 15.99
CA SER A 244 -1.21 -17.22 14.86
C SER A 244 -2.44 -16.48 15.36
N GLN A 245 -2.71 -15.31 14.80
CA GLN A 245 -3.77 -14.42 15.25
C GLN A 245 -4.60 -13.93 14.07
N PHE A 246 -5.90 -13.83 14.29
CA PHE A 246 -6.85 -13.23 13.36
C PHE A 246 -7.49 -12.03 14.04
N GLU A 247 -7.46 -10.87 13.39
CA GLU A 247 -8.02 -9.63 13.93
C GLU A 247 -8.96 -8.97 12.94
N VAL A 248 -10.15 -8.61 13.44
CA VAL A 248 -11.12 -7.77 12.72
C VAL A 248 -11.24 -6.46 13.47
N LEU A 249 -11.10 -5.33 12.77
CA LEU A 249 -11.22 -3.99 13.35
C LEU A 249 -12.18 -3.13 12.52
N GLY A 250 -13.11 -2.48 13.23
CA GLY A 250 -13.95 -1.41 12.69
C GLY A 250 -13.55 -0.07 13.29
N LYS A 251 -13.34 0.95 12.45
CA LYS A 251 -13.00 2.31 12.87
C LYS A 251 -13.97 3.33 12.27
N PHE A 252 -14.64 4.05 13.15
CA PHE A 252 -15.64 5.06 12.85
C PHE A 252 -15.01 6.45 12.99
N ASN A 253 -14.91 7.19 11.89
CA ASN A 253 -14.44 8.58 11.93
C ASN A 253 -15.66 9.49 12.16
N LEU A 254 -15.91 9.83 13.43
CA LEU A 254 -17.04 10.66 13.85
C LEU A 254 -16.89 12.12 13.43
N SER A 255 -15.66 12.61 13.32
CA SER A 255 -15.32 13.92 12.75
C SER A 255 -13.97 13.86 12.00
N GLN A 256 -13.49 14.97 11.46
CA GLN A 256 -12.12 15.01 10.91
C GLN A 256 -11.04 14.82 11.99
N ASN A 257 -11.37 15.20 13.21
CA ASN A 257 -10.45 15.31 14.32
C ASN A 257 -10.62 14.18 15.32
N PHE A 258 -11.64 13.34 15.22
CA PHE A 258 -11.93 12.29 16.20
C PHE A 258 -12.43 11.01 15.54
N TRP A 259 -11.93 9.88 16.02
CA TRP A 259 -12.38 8.56 15.63
C TRP A 259 -12.46 7.63 16.84
N LEU A 260 -13.37 6.68 16.74
CA LEU A 260 -13.50 5.55 17.65
C LEU A 260 -13.29 4.26 16.86
N GLY A 261 -12.79 3.22 17.50
CA GLY A 261 -12.64 1.91 16.88
C GLY A 261 -12.75 0.81 17.90
N ALA A 262 -13.11 -0.37 17.41
CA ALA A 262 -13.10 -1.59 18.19
C ALA A 262 -12.53 -2.70 17.32
N SER A 263 -11.74 -3.59 17.93
CA SER A 263 -11.29 -4.81 17.28
C SER A 263 -11.53 -6.03 18.14
N TYR A 264 -11.60 -7.17 17.48
CA TYR A 264 -11.61 -8.48 18.11
C TYR A 264 -10.47 -9.30 17.51
N LYS A 265 -9.54 -9.71 18.37
CA LYS A 265 -8.33 -10.44 18.02
C LYS A 265 -8.41 -11.83 18.61
N MET A 266 -8.52 -12.85 17.77
CA MET A 266 -8.47 -14.24 18.19
C MET A 266 -7.01 -14.69 18.30
N PRO A 267 -6.59 -15.36 19.40
CA PRO A 267 -7.40 -15.81 20.54
C PRO A 267 -7.50 -14.82 21.72
N TYR A 268 -6.89 -13.63 21.62
CA TYR A 268 -6.70 -12.72 22.77
C TYR A 268 -7.98 -12.07 23.32
N GLY A 269 -8.82 -11.45 22.49
CA GLY A 269 -10.09 -10.82 22.88
C GLY A 269 -10.36 -9.45 22.22
N PHE A 270 -11.16 -8.63 22.89
CA PHE A 270 -11.57 -7.30 22.38
C PHE A 270 -10.49 -6.23 22.63
N THR A 271 -10.44 -5.22 21.78
CA THR A 271 -9.64 -4.00 21.99
C THR A 271 -10.47 -2.78 21.67
N GLY A 272 -10.54 -1.83 22.61
CA GLY A 272 -11.14 -0.51 22.42
C GLY A 272 -10.10 0.48 21.93
N ASN A 273 -10.45 1.33 20.97
CA ASN A 273 -9.54 2.27 20.35
C ASN A 273 -10.21 3.65 20.23
N PHE A 274 -9.46 4.71 20.49
CA PHE A 274 -9.89 6.06 20.12
C PHE A 274 -8.69 6.91 19.73
N GLY A 275 -8.95 8.00 19.00
CA GLY A 275 -7.90 8.96 18.74
C GLY A 275 -8.37 10.25 18.14
N ILE A 276 -7.45 11.20 18.16
CA ILE A 276 -7.68 12.57 17.76
C ILE A 276 -6.62 13.04 16.77
N ASN A 277 -7.02 13.86 15.80
CA ASN A 277 -6.12 14.59 14.92
C ASN A 277 -6.20 16.08 15.29
N ILE A 278 -5.08 16.69 15.69
CA ILE A 278 -4.99 18.12 15.98
C ILE A 278 -3.92 18.72 15.06
N ASN A 279 -4.34 19.47 14.05
CA ASN A 279 -3.47 20.03 13.02
C ASN A 279 -2.60 18.95 12.33
N LYS A 280 -1.29 18.94 12.63
CA LYS A 280 -0.32 17.98 12.11
C LYS A 280 -0.12 16.78 13.03
N PHE A 281 -0.63 16.83 14.26
CA PHE A 281 -0.50 15.79 15.26
C PHE A 281 -1.65 14.80 15.18
N THR A 282 -1.33 13.53 15.42
CA THR A 282 -2.29 12.44 15.62
C THR A 282 -1.99 11.85 16.99
N PHE A 283 -3.00 11.66 17.82
CA PHE A 283 -2.91 10.88 19.05
C PHE A 283 -3.87 9.71 18.93
N GLY A 284 -3.40 8.51 19.27
CA GLY A 284 -4.20 7.30 19.32
C GLY A 284 -3.93 6.56 20.62
N TYR A 285 -4.99 5.98 21.16
CA TYR A 285 -4.93 5.16 22.36
C TYR A 285 -5.74 3.89 22.12
N SER A 286 -5.16 2.76 22.49
CA SER A 286 -5.80 1.45 22.41
C SER A 286 -5.70 0.76 23.77
N TYR A 287 -6.81 0.17 24.21
CA TYR A 287 -6.90 -0.58 25.46
C TYR A 287 -7.42 -1.98 25.17
N GLU A 288 -6.67 -2.98 25.60
CA GLU A 288 -7.02 -4.39 25.49
C GLU A 288 -7.22 -4.92 26.92
N PRO A 289 -8.48 -5.13 27.37
CA PRO A 289 -8.77 -5.71 28.67
C PRO A 289 -8.21 -7.13 28.78
N ASN A 290 -7.93 -7.55 30.01
CA ASN A 290 -7.47 -8.91 30.27
C ASN A 290 -8.65 -9.88 30.13
N THR A 291 -8.81 -10.50 28.95
CA THR A 291 -9.89 -11.45 28.64
C THR A 291 -9.46 -12.91 28.73
N GLN A 292 -8.23 -13.19 29.19
CA GLN A 292 -7.72 -14.55 29.40
C GLN A 292 -8.01 -15.05 30.83
N PRO A 293 -8.02 -16.38 31.06
CA PRO A 293 -8.42 -17.00 32.35
C PRO A 293 -7.54 -16.66 33.57
N GLU A 294 -6.41 -15.98 33.37
CA GLU A 294 -5.49 -15.45 34.39
C GLU A 294 -6.09 -14.21 35.11
N THR A 295 -7.38 -14.27 35.44
CA THR A 295 -8.17 -13.16 35.98
C THR A 295 -7.67 -12.79 37.37
N GLY A 296 -6.94 -11.67 37.48
CA GLY A 296 -6.66 -11.03 38.78
C GLY A 296 -5.35 -10.26 38.90
N PHE A 297 -4.34 -10.52 38.05
CA PHE A 297 -2.98 -10.01 38.29
C PHE A 297 -2.56 -8.80 37.43
N SER A 298 -3.27 -8.49 36.34
CA SER A 298 -2.91 -7.36 35.47
C SER A 298 -4.07 -6.44 35.12
N ASN A 299 -3.76 -5.16 34.95
CA ASN A 299 -4.68 -4.08 34.57
C ASN A 299 -4.94 -4.02 33.04
N GLY A 300 -4.61 -5.08 32.31
CA GLY A 300 -4.73 -5.15 30.85
C GLY A 300 -3.53 -4.55 30.11
N THR A 301 -3.72 -4.27 28.82
CA THR A 301 -2.66 -3.76 27.94
C THR A 301 -3.04 -2.39 27.39
N HIS A 302 -2.09 -1.46 27.45
CA HIS A 302 -2.24 -0.08 26.99
C HIS A 302 -1.27 0.21 25.84
N ASP A 303 -1.75 0.82 24.77
CA ASP A 303 -0.97 1.19 23.58
C ASP A 303 -1.25 2.65 23.24
N VAL A 304 -0.21 3.48 23.25
CA VAL A 304 -0.27 4.90 22.92
C VAL A 304 0.55 5.14 21.66
N ILE A 305 -0.02 5.86 20.70
CA ILE A 305 0.68 6.29 19.49
C ILE A 305 0.51 7.79 19.27
N ILE A 306 1.62 8.48 19.02
CA ILE A 306 1.68 9.89 18.68
C ILE A 306 2.30 10.00 17.29
N GLY A 307 1.60 10.62 16.36
CA GLY A 307 2.04 10.90 15.01
C GLY A 307 2.24 12.39 14.77
N LEU A 308 3.23 12.75 13.96
CA LEU A 308 3.47 14.09 13.45
C LEU A 308 3.61 14.04 11.92
N LYS A 309 2.76 14.78 11.22
CA LYS A 309 2.85 14.98 9.76
C LYS A 309 3.82 16.12 9.47
N ILE A 310 4.87 15.81 8.71
CA ILE A 310 5.96 16.72 8.37
C ILE A 310 5.83 17.16 6.91
N GLY A 311 6.08 18.44 6.65
CA GLY A 311 6.11 19.00 5.30
C GLY A 311 4.73 19.10 4.61
N GLN A 312 4.78 19.21 3.28
CA GLN A 312 3.59 19.27 2.43
C GLN A 312 3.20 17.89 1.91
N LYS A 313 1.91 17.77 1.57
CA LYS A 313 1.35 16.56 0.97
C LYS A 313 1.92 16.34 -0.44
N LYS A 314 2.68 15.26 -0.62
CA LYS A 314 3.18 14.78 -1.92
C LYS A 314 2.08 14.03 -2.67
N ARG A 315 2.10 14.07 -4.01
CA ARG A 315 1.14 13.36 -4.86
C ARG A 315 1.87 12.36 -5.76
N PHE A 316 1.32 11.17 -5.89
CA PHE A 316 1.79 10.21 -6.89
C PHE A 316 1.66 10.79 -8.30
N LYS A 317 2.77 10.94 -9.03
CA LYS A 317 2.67 11.11 -10.48
C LYS A 317 2.13 9.82 -11.10
N LYS A 318 1.02 9.95 -11.83
CA LYS A 318 0.55 8.89 -12.71
C LYS A 318 1.62 8.70 -13.79
N ALA A 319 2.07 7.47 -14.01
CA ALA A 319 2.93 7.15 -15.14
C ALA A 319 2.19 7.59 -16.40
N ALA A 320 2.89 8.32 -17.26
CA ALA A 320 2.38 8.60 -18.58
C ALA A 320 2.24 7.26 -19.32
N PRO A 321 1.06 6.91 -19.84
CA PRO A 321 0.93 5.78 -20.74
C PRO A 321 1.74 6.06 -21.99
N LEU A 322 2.23 4.99 -22.64
CA LEU A 322 2.80 5.11 -23.98
C LEU A 322 1.71 5.63 -24.91
N LEU A 323 1.94 6.79 -25.51
CA LEU A 323 0.99 7.40 -26.44
C LEU A 323 1.13 6.70 -27.78
N ARG A 324 0.04 6.13 -28.30
CA ARG A 324 0.05 5.49 -29.64
C ARG A 324 0.30 6.51 -30.74
N SER A 325 -0.02 7.77 -30.45
CA SER A 325 0.23 8.93 -31.30
C SER A 325 1.67 9.43 -31.32
N GLN A 326 2.60 8.90 -30.51
CA GLN A 326 4.00 9.35 -30.56
C GLN A 326 4.81 8.55 -31.58
N ILE A 327 5.65 9.25 -32.35
CA ILE A 327 6.61 8.63 -33.26
C ILE A 327 7.61 7.84 -32.42
N GLN A 328 7.47 6.51 -32.40
CA GLN A 328 8.49 5.64 -31.84
C GLN A 328 9.66 5.64 -32.84
N SER A 329 10.81 6.18 -32.47
CA SER A 329 12.05 5.90 -33.20
C SER A 329 12.40 4.44 -32.93
N THR A 330 11.82 3.51 -33.67
CA THR A 330 12.30 2.14 -33.71
C THR A 330 13.66 2.17 -34.38
N ALA A 331 14.71 2.35 -33.58
CA ALA A 331 16.06 1.91 -33.91
C ALA A 331 16.12 0.39 -33.71
N GLU A 332 15.26 -0.33 -34.42
CA GLU A 332 15.35 -1.76 -34.63
C GLU A 332 14.91 -1.99 -36.06
N THR A 333 15.89 -2.06 -36.95
CA THR A 333 15.77 -2.65 -38.27
C THR A 333 15.27 -4.08 -38.03
N ARG A 334 13.96 -4.28 -38.01
CA ARG A 334 13.40 -5.61 -38.23
C ARG A 334 13.79 -5.96 -39.65
N HIS A 335 14.83 -6.77 -39.79
CA HIS A 335 15.04 -7.56 -41.00
C HIS A 335 13.85 -8.52 -41.11
N THR A 336 12.71 -8.03 -41.60
CA THR A 336 11.73 -8.91 -42.20
C THR A 336 12.40 -9.46 -43.44
N ALA A 337 12.68 -10.77 -43.42
CA ALA A 337 13.10 -11.48 -44.61
C ALA A 337 12.17 -11.09 -45.76
N ARG A 338 12.77 -10.56 -46.82
CA ARG A 338 12.16 -10.50 -48.14
C ARG A 338 11.78 -11.93 -48.50
N PHE A 339 10.64 -12.13 -49.15
CA PHE A 339 9.99 -13.41 -49.49
C PHE A 339 8.97 -13.92 -48.47
N GLN A 340 7.82 -13.26 -48.45
CA GLN A 340 6.56 -13.97 -48.56
C GLN A 340 5.82 -13.30 -49.73
N GLU A 341 5.78 -13.95 -50.89
CA GLU A 341 4.78 -13.59 -51.90
C GLU A 341 3.44 -13.99 -51.29
N ASP A 342 2.60 -12.99 -51.00
CA ASP A 342 1.19 -13.24 -50.77
C ASP A 342 0.66 -13.83 -52.08
N ILE A 343 0.45 -15.14 -52.09
CA ILE A 343 -0.31 -15.80 -53.16
C ILE A 343 -1.72 -15.24 -53.03
N GLU A 344 -2.10 -14.31 -53.91
CA GLU A 344 -3.49 -13.90 -54.07
C GLU A 344 -4.28 -15.11 -54.56
N ASP A 345 -5.08 -15.68 -53.65
CA ASP A 345 -6.06 -16.72 -53.95
C ASP A 345 -7.16 -16.11 -54.85
N PRO A 346 -7.29 -16.52 -56.14
CA PRO A 346 -8.16 -15.85 -57.11
C PRO A 346 -9.67 -16.01 -56.79
N ASP A 347 -10.02 -16.90 -55.87
CA ASP A 347 -11.40 -17.29 -55.59
C ASP A 347 -12.07 -16.47 -54.46
N ASN A 348 -11.41 -15.45 -53.91
CA ASN A 348 -11.98 -14.61 -52.85
C ASN A 348 -12.55 -13.27 -53.34
N ILE A 349 -13.02 -13.19 -54.59
CA ILE A 349 -13.62 -11.99 -55.20
C ILE A 349 -15.09 -11.77 -54.76
N THR A 350 -15.60 -12.49 -53.77
CA THR A 350 -16.92 -12.22 -53.18
C THR A 350 -16.86 -12.13 -51.67
N ARG A 351 -16.24 -11.06 -51.16
CA ARG A 351 -16.57 -10.54 -49.83
C ARG A 351 -17.18 -9.16 -50.01
N GLU A 352 -18.47 -9.05 -49.70
CA GLU A 352 -19.12 -7.77 -49.45
C GLU A 352 -18.20 -6.92 -48.57
N GLU A 353 -17.72 -5.80 -49.11
CA GLU A 353 -16.91 -4.82 -48.37
C GLU A 353 -17.79 -4.23 -47.26
N VAL A 354 -17.76 -4.87 -46.09
CA VAL A 354 -18.42 -4.37 -44.90
C VAL A 354 -17.82 -3.00 -44.61
N LYS A 355 -18.64 -1.94 -44.76
CA LYS A 355 -18.32 -0.54 -44.43
C LYS A 355 -17.69 -0.43 -43.04
N LYS A 356 -16.36 -0.49 -42.95
CA LYS A 356 -15.64 -0.41 -41.67
C LYS A 356 -15.61 1.04 -41.21
N LYS A 357 -16.19 1.30 -40.04
CA LYS A 357 -16.12 2.60 -39.37
C LYS A 357 -14.67 2.88 -38.97
N LYS A 358 -14.14 4.02 -39.39
CA LYS A 358 -12.82 4.51 -38.96
C LYS A 358 -12.99 5.57 -37.88
N TYR A 359 -12.13 5.52 -36.87
CA TYR A 359 -12.07 6.47 -35.77
C TYR A 359 -10.75 7.23 -35.83
N TYR A 360 -10.86 8.55 -35.89
CA TYR A 360 -9.73 9.47 -35.96
C TYR A 360 -9.62 10.23 -34.65
N VAL A 361 -8.42 10.28 -34.07
CA VAL A 361 -8.11 11.14 -32.91
C VAL A 361 -7.68 12.50 -33.43
N VAL A 362 -8.65 13.39 -33.57
CA VAL A 362 -8.49 14.73 -34.12
C VAL A 362 -8.05 15.70 -33.03
N ILE A 363 -7.05 16.52 -33.35
CA ILE A 363 -6.57 17.59 -32.48
C ILE A 363 -7.24 18.92 -32.82
N ARG A 364 -7.31 19.25 -34.12
CA ARG A 364 -7.87 20.52 -34.61
C ARG A 364 -8.36 20.41 -36.05
N SER A 365 -9.28 21.30 -36.44
CA SER A 365 -9.79 21.44 -37.80
C SER A 365 -9.53 22.83 -38.36
N PHE A 366 -9.31 22.92 -39.67
CA PHE A 366 -9.05 24.17 -40.41
C PHE A 366 -9.91 24.25 -41.67
N GLY A 367 -10.19 25.47 -42.13
CA GLY A 367 -10.86 25.70 -43.42
C GLY A 367 -9.91 25.67 -44.62
N ASP A 368 -8.61 25.81 -44.38
CA ASP A 368 -7.56 25.88 -45.40
C ASP A 368 -6.49 24.80 -45.14
N PHE A 369 -6.04 24.15 -46.21
CA PHE A 369 -5.01 23.11 -46.19
C PHE A 369 -3.66 23.66 -45.71
N SER A 370 -3.29 24.88 -46.11
CA SER A 370 -2.00 25.48 -45.74
C SER A 370 -1.84 25.63 -44.22
N GLN A 371 -2.92 26.06 -43.56
CA GLN A 371 -2.97 26.16 -42.10
C GLN A 371 -2.94 24.79 -41.41
N ALA A 372 -3.64 23.80 -41.98
CA ALA A 372 -3.63 22.43 -41.47
C ALA A 372 -2.23 21.79 -41.59
N ASP A 373 -1.55 21.96 -42.72
CA ASP A 373 -0.20 21.43 -42.96
C ASP A 373 0.85 22.09 -42.04
N THR A 374 0.74 23.40 -41.81
CA THR A 374 1.59 24.10 -40.84
C THR A 374 1.40 23.56 -39.42
N TYR A 375 0.15 23.31 -39.02
CA TYR A 375 -0.14 22.72 -37.70
C TYR A 375 0.32 21.25 -37.60
N LYS A 376 0.20 20.48 -38.68
CA LYS A 376 0.73 19.11 -38.79
C LYS A 376 2.24 19.09 -38.54
N LYS A 377 3.01 19.93 -39.24
CA LYS A 377 4.48 20.04 -39.07
C LYS A 377 4.86 20.34 -37.62
N LYS A 378 4.14 21.25 -36.96
CA LYS A 378 4.34 21.56 -35.53
C LYS A 378 4.09 20.36 -34.60
N LEU A 379 3.12 19.51 -34.92
CA LEU A 379 2.86 18.29 -34.15
C LEU A 379 3.96 17.23 -34.39
N ILE A 380 4.47 17.12 -35.61
CA ILE A 380 5.59 16.24 -35.96
C ILE A 380 6.87 16.68 -35.24
N GLU A 381 7.16 17.99 -35.16
CA GLU A 381 8.26 18.54 -34.36
C GLU A 381 8.14 18.18 -32.86
N GLN A 382 6.91 18.07 -32.36
CA GLN A 382 6.60 17.60 -31.01
C GLN A 382 6.60 16.06 -30.88
N LYS A 383 7.06 15.35 -31.91
CA LYS A 383 7.15 13.89 -32.02
C LYS A 383 5.80 13.17 -32.02
N PHE A 384 4.74 13.81 -32.51
CA PHE A 384 3.46 13.14 -32.76
C PHE A 384 3.35 12.68 -34.22
N ASN A 385 2.77 11.50 -34.43
CA ASN A 385 2.42 10.95 -35.73
C ASN A 385 1.16 11.65 -36.26
N ALA A 386 1.34 12.86 -36.80
CA ALA A 386 0.24 13.72 -37.22
C ALA A 386 0.04 13.69 -38.74
N ASP A 387 -1.21 13.60 -39.17
CA ASP A 387 -1.59 13.66 -40.58
C ASP A 387 -2.89 14.45 -40.80
N VAL A 388 -3.13 14.85 -42.05
CA VAL A 388 -4.25 15.72 -42.46
C VAL A 388 -5.14 14.94 -43.42
N PHE A 389 -6.45 14.95 -43.15
CA PHE A 389 -7.43 14.50 -44.14
C PHE A 389 -8.53 15.53 -44.33
N TYR A 390 -9.12 15.54 -45.52
CA TYR A 390 -10.25 16.39 -45.86
C TYR A 390 -11.56 15.66 -45.59
N HIS A 391 -12.47 16.28 -44.85
CA HIS A 391 -13.79 15.73 -44.57
C HIS A 391 -14.84 16.40 -45.45
N GLU A 392 -15.37 15.67 -46.42
CA GLU A 392 -16.28 16.21 -47.44
C GLU A 392 -17.57 16.79 -46.87
N LYS A 393 -18.13 16.18 -45.82
CA LYS A 393 -19.41 16.62 -45.22
C LYS A 393 -19.35 18.03 -44.64
N ASP A 394 -18.23 18.38 -44.01
CA ASP A 394 -18.07 19.67 -43.33
C ASP A 394 -17.16 20.65 -44.09
N LYS A 395 -16.59 20.22 -45.23
CA LYS A 395 -15.62 20.96 -46.04
C LYS A 395 -14.44 21.52 -45.23
N LYS A 396 -13.87 20.70 -44.36
CA LYS A 396 -12.75 21.08 -43.46
C LYS A 396 -11.61 20.07 -43.51
N TYR A 397 -10.40 20.58 -43.28
CA TYR A 397 -9.20 19.78 -43.08
C TYR A 397 -9.02 19.46 -41.60
N TYR A 398 -8.96 18.18 -41.26
CA TYR A 398 -8.76 17.71 -39.90
C TYR A 398 -7.34 17.21 -39.70
N VAL A 399 -6.67 17.72 -38.66
CA VAL A 399 -5.36 17.23 -38.23
C VAL A 399 -5.57 16.20 -37.13
N HIS A 400 -5.16 14.97 -37.40
CA HIS A 400 -5.32 13.83 -36.51
C HIS A 400 -3.96 13.21 -36.15
N VAL A 401 -3.91 12.49 -35.03
CA VAL A 401 -2.68 11.86 -34.53
C VAL A 401 -2.76 10.35 -34.34
N LEU A 402 -3.93 9.76 -34.60
CA LEU A 402 -4.16 8.33 -34.60
C LEU A 402 -5.38 8.01 -35.49
N GLU A 403 -5.22 7.02 -36.36
CA GLU A 403 -6.30 6.36 -37.10
C GLU A 403 -6.46 4.93 -36.56
N THR A 404 -7.68 4.50 -36.25
CA THR A 404 -7.97 3.13 -35.78
C THR A 404 -9.38 2.69 -36.17
N THR A 405 -9.57 1.38 -36.33
CA THR A 405 -10.90 0.77 -36.52
C THR A 405 -11.63 0.50 -35.21
N LYS A 406 -10.93 0.59 -34.06
CA LYS A 406 -11.48 0.32 -32.72
C LYS A 406 -11.82 1.62 -31.99
N ALA A 407 -13.10 1.80 -31.66
CA ALA A 407 -13.56 2.96 -30.89
C ALA A 407 -12.91 3.07 -29.50
N SER A 408 -12.61 1.93 -28.86
CA SER A 408 -11.96 1.88 -27.54
C SER A 408 -10.60 2.57 -27.56
N ASP A 409 -9.80 2.28 -28.58
CA ASP A 409 -8.42 2.75 -28.73
C ASP A 409 -8.39 4.27 -28.97
N ALA A 410 -9.31 4.79 -29.81
CA ALA A 410 -9.43 6.22 -30.06
C ALA A 410 -9.84 7.00 -28.80
N ASN A 411 -10.81 6.46 -28.03
CA ASN A 411 -11.26 7.10 -26.79
C ASN A 411 -10.19 7.08 -25.70
N GLU A 412 -9.44 5.98 -25.61
CA GLU A 412 -8.31 5.86 -24.68
C GLU A 412 -7.22 6.87 -25.03
N GLU A 413 -6.86 6.99 -26.31
CA GLU A 413 -5.83 7.93 -26.76
C GLU A 413 -6.23 9.39 -26.51
N VAL A 414 -7.49 9.78 -26.79
CA VAL A 414 -7.99 11.13 -26.44
C VAL A 414 -7.85 11.41 -24.94
N LYS A 415 -8.19 10.43 -24.10
CA LYS A 415 -8.06 10.57 -22.65
C LYS A 415 -6.58 10.70 -22.24
N ASN A 416 -5.69 9.96 -22.88
CA ASN A 416 -4.26 10.03 -22.59
C ASN A 416 -3.67 11.38 -23.02
N LEU A 417 -3.97 11.86 -24.23
CA LEU A 417 -3.54 13.17 -24.73
C LEU A 417 -4.01 14.31 -23.79
N LYS A 418 -5.30 14.30 -23.40
CA LYS A 418 -5.82 15.33 -22.48
C LYS A 418 -5.15 15.31 -21.12
N ASN A 419 -4.75 14.16 -20.61
CA ASN A 419 -4.20 14.04 -19.26
C ASN A 419 -2.68 14.24 -19.22
N PHE A 420 -1.96 13.84 -20.26
CA PHE A 420 -0.50 13.74 -20.25
C PHE A 420 0.21 14.67 -21.24
N THR A 421 -0.52 15.36 -22.12
CA THR A 421 0.06 16.34 -23.06
C THR A 421 -0.62 17.70 -22.97
N LYS A 422 -0.14 18.66 -23.78
CA LYS A 422 -0.75 20.00 -23.95
C LYS A 422 -1.97 19.98 -24.88
N LEU A 423 -2.32 18.84 -25.49
CA LEU A 423 -3.39 18.70 -26.49
C LEU A 423 -4.75 18.47 -25.81
N LYS A 424 -5.26 19.51 -25.13
CA LYS A 424 -6.54 19.45 -24.38
C LYS A 424 -7.77 19.35 -25.28
N ASP A 425 -7.64 19.73 -26.54
CA ASP A 425 -8.75 19.79 -27.50
C ASP A 425 -8.97 18.49 -28.28
N ALA A 426 -8.19 17.43 -27.99
CA ALA A 426 -8.31 16.14 -28.67
C ALA A 426 -9.75 15.57 -28.60
N LYS A 427 -10.27 15.08 -29.71
CA LYS A 427 -11.61 14.50 -29.84
C LYS A 427 -11.59 13.31 -30.80
N VAL A 428 -12.52 12.37 -30.62
CA VAL A 428 -12.74 11.28 -31.58
C VAL A 428 -13.68 11.78 -32.67
N LEU A 429 -13.28 11.62 -33.93
CA LEU A 429 -14.14 11.81 -35.09
C LEU A 429 -14.39 10.45 -35.74
N THR A 430 -15.65 10.10 -35.94
CA THR A 430 -16.05 8.86 -36.61
C THR A 430 -16.35 9.16 -38.06
N VAL A 431 -15.61 8.52 -38.97
CA VAL A 431 -15.84 8.61 -40.41
C VAL A 431 -16.33 7.25 -40.90
N ILE A 432 -17.48 7.25 -41.57
CA ILE A 432 -18.03 6.07 -42.24
C ILE A 432 -17.65 6.23 -43.70
N ASN A 433 -16.74 5.40 -44.20
CA ASN A 433 -16.47 5.35 -45.63
C ASN A 433 -17.74 4.84 -46.32
N THR A 434 -18.45 5.75 -46.97
CA THR A 434 -19.38 5.42 -48.03
C THR A 434 -18.56 5.51 -49.31
N GLU A 435 -18.02 4.40 -49.77
CA GLU A 435 -17.55 4.34 -51.14
C GLU A 435 -18.73 4.66 -52.06
N LYS A 436 -18.42 5.48 -53.06
CA LYS A 436 -19.37 6.03 -54.01
C LYS A 436 -19.27 5.25 -55.30
#